data_AF-A0A960UNI6-F1
#
_entry.id   AF-A0A960UNI6-F1
#
_cell.length_a   1.000
_cell.length_b   1.000
_cell.length_c   1.000
_cell.angle_alpha   90.00
_cell.angle_beta   90.00
_cell.angle_gamma   90.00
#
_symmetry.space_group_name_H-M   'P 1'
#
loop_
_entity.id
_entity.type
_entity.pdbx_description
1 polymer ?
#
loop_
_entity_poly.entity_id
_entity_poly.type
_entity_poly.pdbx_seq_one_letter_code
_entity_poly.pdbx_strand_id
1 'polypeptide(L)'
;MNPKLFSSLSNRASFNKVLRHLVSVSGLIESLDKGQNLADMLNGMLEGGQIQRDQVGPIVNVILNSRLQLPYKSKNLEENISSFLPLVNSFTRWNGVSLTVLYYHPTLGLLVVNPAKEEHWASVQEMKRDELVVAYARSRDGKRETAEKGLDAFYALLGGKVPEEAAGFVDTSAPEPKPEPTPAAPAQQAAPQAQAAPQAAAAPGGKRSITPKYSVQVTNELFHNGNVEAWKNIIESYETKHAGNKVIVYHEGELIQDLNALFKWGKVKHGGVIMFQVAGAQIKGVSRLQKYLHEGASSRFEAFMKHDINKVLNLF
;
A
#
# COMPACT_ATOMS: atom_id res chain seq x y z
N MET A 1 -32.76 16.90 -0.47
CA MET A 1 -32.17 16.58 0.86
C MET A 1 -31.83 15.09 0.87
N ASN A 2 -30.55 14.72 0.97
CA ASN A 2 -30.12 13.33 0.84
C ASN A 2 -30.34 12.59 2.18
N PRO A 3 -31.29 11.64 2.32
CA PRO A 3 -31.70 11.07 3.61
C PRO A 3 -30.63 10.19 4.29
N LYS A 4 -29.51 9.93 3.61
CA LYS A 4 -28.44 9.03 4.08
C LYS A 4 -27.42 9.66 5.04
N LEU A 5 -27.42 10.99 5.19
CA LEU A 5 -26.42 11.69 6.01
C LEU A 5 -26.65 11.53 7.53
N PHE A 6 -27.90 11.49 7.98
CA PHE A 6 -28.24 11.37 9.40
C PHE A 6 -28.46 9.93 9.89
N SER A 7 -28.64 8.96 8.98
CA SER A 7 -28.83 7.55 9.34
C SER A 7 -27.54 6.90 9.88
N SER A 8 -26.37 7.48 9.63
CA SER A 8 -25.09 6.99 10.15
C SER A 8 -24.87 7.34 11.63
N LEU A 9 -25.68 8.23 12.22
CA LEU A 9 -25.63 8.61 13.64
C LEU A 9 -26.88 8.17 14.42
N SER A 10 -27.83 7.51 13.76
CA SER A 10 -29.13 7.18 14.34
C SER A 10 -29.09 6.04 15.37
N ASN A 11 -27.96 5.35 15.51
CA ASN A 11 -27.78 4.30 16.50
C ASN A 11 -26.46 4.48 17.27
N ARG A 12 -26.45 3.98 18.51
CA ARG A 12 -25.33 4.11 19.45
C ARG A 12 -24.02 3.54 18.90
N ALA A 13 -24.08 2.44 18.14
CA ALA A 13 -22.88 1.79 17.61
C ALA A 13 -22.19 2.68 16.56
N SER A 14 -22.97 3.22 15.61
CA SER A 14 -22.44 4.10 14.57
C SER A 14 -22.04 5.47 15.13
N PHE A 15 -22.79 6.03 16.09
CA PHE A 15 -22.41 7.25 16.81
C PHE A 15 -21.06 7.09 17.53
N ASN A 16 -20.88 6.01 18.30
CA ASN A 16 -19.62 5.73 18.99
C ASN A 16 -18.46 5.46 18.01
N LYS A 17 -18.73 4.95 16.80
CA LYS A 17 -17.72 4.78 15.76
C LYS A 17 -17.24 6.14 15.24
N VAL A 18 -18.17 7.06 14.96
CA VAL A 18 -17.86 8.42 14.52
C VAL A 18 -17.13 9.20 15.63
N LEU A 19 -17.60 9.12 16.88
CA LEU A 19 -16.95 9.78 18.01
C LEU A 19 -15.50 9.31 18.21
N ARG A 20 -15.26 7.99 18.16
CA ARG A 20 -13.89 7.43 18.24
C ARG A 20 -13.01 7.92 17.10
N HIS A 21 -13.56 8.01 15.89
CA HIS A 21 -12.84 8.57 14.74
C HIS A 21 -12.47 10.04 14.97
N LEU A 22 -13.39 10.88 15.47
CA LEU A 22 -13.13 12.29 15.76
C LEU A 22 -12.08 12.49 16.86
N VAL A 23 -12.16 11.72 17.94
CA VAL A 23 -11.15 11.75 19.03
C VAL A 23 -9.78 11.34 18.50
N SER A 24 -9.74 10.29 17.69
CA SER A 24 -8.51 9.81 17.07
C SER A 24 -7.88 10.85 16.14
N VAL A 25 -8.67 11.51 15.29
CA VAL A 25 -8.19 12.58 14.40
C VAL A 25 -7.69 13.78 15.20
N SER A 26 -8.33 14.11 16.31
CA SER A 26 -7.89 15.20 17.19
C SER A 26 -6.53 14.91 17.83
N GLY A 27 -6.30 13.67 18.29
CA GLY A 27 -5.00 13.24 18.82
C GLY A 27 -3.88 13.30 17.79
N LEU A 28 -4.16 13.03 16.51
CA LEU A 28 -3.18 13.17 15.42
C LEU A 28 -2.70 14.62 15.26
N ILE A 29 -3.59 15.61 15.47
CA ILE A 29 -3.25 17.03 15.38
C ILE A 29 -2.27 17.41 16.50
N GLU A 30 -2.53 16.98 17.74
CA GLU A 30 -1.62 17.27 18.86
C GLU A 30 -0.23 16.65 18.66
N SER A 31 -0.17 15.44 18.11
CA SER A 31 1.09 14.77 17.77
C SER A 31 1.84 15.48 16.64
N LEU A 32 1.13 16.01 15.64
CA LEU A 32 1.73 16.82 14.57
C LEU A 32 2.33 18.11 15.11
N ASP A 33 1.64 18.78 16.03
CA ASP A 33 2.13 19.99 16.69
C ASP A 33 3.41 19.70 17.49
N LYS A 34 3.53 18.49 18.06
CA LYS A 34 4.76 17.99 18.73
C LYS A 34 5.88 17.59 17.77
N GLY A 35 5.65 17.66 16.47
CA GLY A 35 6.68 17.40 15.46
C GLY A 35 6.61 16.02 14.79
N GLN A 36 5.68 15.14 15.18
CA GLN A 36 5.57 13.80 14.58
C GLN A 36 5.12 13.86 13.11
N ASN A 37 5.52 12.87 12.30
CA ASN A 37 5.10 12.78 10.91
C ASN A 37 3.73 12.08 10.80
N LEU A 38 2.81 12.64 10.02
CA LEU A 38 1.47 12.05 9.83
C LEU A 38 1.52 10.67 9.17
N ALA A 39 2.44 10.45 8.22
CA ALA A 39 2.58 9.16 7.56
C ALA A 39 2.95 8.04 8.56
N ASP A 40 3.86 8.33 9.49
CA ASP A 40 4.29 7.36 10.52
C ASP A 40 3.10 6.97 11.41
N MET A 41 2.33 7.96 11.84
CA MET A 41 1.14 7.73 12.66
C MET A 41 0.07 6.94 11.91
N LEU A 42 -0.26 7.33 10.68
CA LEU A 42 -1.29 6.65 9.88
C LEU A 42 -0.91 5.20 9.57
N ASN A 43 0.36 4.93 9.26
CA ASN A 43 0.83 3.56 9.06
C ASN A 43 0.76 2.74 10.37
N GLY A 44 1.16 3.31 11.50
CA GLY A 44 1.00 2.67 12.81
C GLY A 44 -0.46 2.35 13.16
N MET A 45 -1.39 3.28 12.86
CA MET A 45 -2.82 3.07 13.08
C MET A 45 -3.42 2.02 12.13
N LEU A 46 -2.96 1.96 10.88
CA LEU A 46 -3.35 0.93 9.93
C LEU A 46 -2.87 -0.45 10.42
N GLU A 47 -1.61 -0.56 10.83
CA GLU A 47 -1.02 -1.79 11.35
C GLU A 47 -1.72 -2.28 12.63
N GLY A 48 -2.08 -1.35 13.51
CA GLY A 48 -2.87 -1.63 14.71
C GLY A 48 -4.36 -1.89 14.45
N GLY A 49 -4.83 -1.81 13.20
CA GLY A 49 -6.24 -2.00 12.82
C GLY A 49 -7.19 -0.91 13.36
N GLN A 50 -6.65 0.22 13.82
CA GLN A 50 -7.42 1.34 14.38
C GLN A 50 -8.18 2.11 13.31
N ILE A 51 -7.63 2.16 12.09
CA ILE A 51 -8.27 2.73 10.90
C ILE A 51 -8.18 1.76 9.73
N GLN A 52 -9.08 1.95 8.76
CA GLN A 52 -9.09 1.24 7.49
C GLN A 52 -8.47 2.12 6.39
N ARG A 53 -7.99 1.51 5.31
CA ARG A 53 -7.30 2.23 4.20
C ARG A 53 -8.16 3.29 3.53
N ASP A 54 -9.47 3.06 3.39
CA ASP A 54 -10.43 4.01 2.83
C ASP A 54 -10.62 5.26 3.70
N GLN A 55 -10.28 5.19 4.99
CA GLN A 55 -10.35 6.33 5.91
C GLN A 55 -9.13 7.26 5.81
N VAL A 56 -8.02 6.80 5.23
CA VAL A 56 -6.76 7.55 5.14
C VAL A 56 -6.94 8.86 4.38
N GLY A 57 -7.53 8.81 3.18
CA GLY A 57 -7.74 10.00 2.33
C GLY A 57 -8.54 11.10 3.03
N PRO A 58 -9.72 10.79 3.60
CA PRO A 58 -10.50 11.72 4.42
C PRO A 58 -9.71 12.32 5.59
N ILE A 59 -8.97 11.51 6.35
CA ILE A 59 -8.15 11.99 7.48
C ILE A 59 -7.10 13.00 6.99
N VAL A 60 -6.37 12.65 5.93
CA VAL A 60 -5.34 13.52 5.35
C VAL A 60 -5.94 14.84 4.88
N ASN A 61 -7.08 14.82 4.19
CA ASN A 61 -7.73 16.05 3.72
C ASN A 61 -8.22 16.94 4.88
N VAL A 62 -8.75 16.37 5.96
CA VAL A 62 -9.18 17.14 7.12
C VAL A 62 -7.98 17.77 7.83
N ILE A 63 -6.90 17.01 8.05
CA ILE A 63 -5.75 17.48 8.81
C ILE A 63 -4.86 18.41 7.96
N LEU A 64 -4.32 17.92 6.84
CA LEU A 64 -3.28 18.64 6.11
C LEU A 64 -3.83 19.79 5.28
N ASN A 65 -4.99 19.59 4.64
CA ASN A 65 -5.59 20.59 3.76
C ASN A 65 -6.52 21.55 4.53
N SER A 66 -7.50 21.01 5.27
CA SER A 66 -8.54 21.86 5.90
C SER A 66 -8.05 22.56 7.17
N ARG A 67 -7.34 21.83 8.06
CA ARG A 67 -6.90 22.37 9.35
C ARG A 67 -5.57 23.11 9.27
N LEU A 68 -4.55 22.47 8.69
CA LEU A 68 -3.19 23.03 8.65
C LEU A 68 -2.90 23.87 7.41
N GLN A 69 -3.69 23.71 6.33
CA GLN A 69 -3.53 24.43 5.06
C GLN A 69 -2.09 24.37 4.52
N LEU A 70 -1.46 23.19 4.66
CA LEU A 70 -0.07 23.00 4.26
C LEU A 70 0.10 23.18 2.74
N PRO A 71 1.26 23.71 2.28
CA PRO A 71 1.60 23.64 0.87
C PRO A 71 1.66 22.17 0.43
N TYR A 72 1.19 21.93 -0.78
CA TYR A 72 1.26 20.63 -1.43
C TYR A 72 1.54 20.76 -2.91
N LYS A 73 2.09 19.70 -3.50
CA LYS A 73 2.22 19.54 -4.95
C LYS A 73 1.69 18.16 -5.33
N SER A 74 1.10 18.07 -6.51
CA SER A 74 0.59 16.83 -7.09
C SER A 74 1.15 16.68 -8.50
N LYS A 75 1.73 15.52 -8.81
CA LYS A 75 2.32 15.25 -10.12
C LYS A 75 2.12 13.78 -10.49
N ASN A 76 1.80 13.53 -11.76
CA ASN A 76 1.96 12.20 -12.33
C ASN A 76 3.45 11.97 -12.61
N LEU A 77 3.93 10.75 -12.35
CA LEU A 77 5.34 10.43 -12.55
C LEU A 77 5.71 10.42 -14.04
N GLU A 78 6.87 10.97 -14.38
CA GLU A 78 7.36 11.02 -15.77
C GLU A 78 8.04 9.71 -16.19
N GLU A 79 8.59 8.98 -15.21
CA GLU A 79 9.41 7.78 -15.41
C GLU A 79 9.12 6.75 -14.31
N ASN A 80 9.59 5.51 -14.53
CA ASN A 80 9.53 4.46 -13.52
C ASN A 80 10.66 4.64 -12.50
N ILE A 81 10.34 4.51 -11.21
CA ILE A 81 11.26 4.68 -10.09
C ILE A 81 11.27 3.40 -9.26
N SER A 82 12.45 2.81 -9.08
CA SER A 82 12.65 1.58 -8.30
C SER A 82 13.67 1.73 -7.17
N SER A 83 14.31 2.89 -7.04
CA SER A 83 15.27 3.19 -5.98
C SER A 83 14.84 4.44 -5.21
N PHE A 84 14.68 4.30 -3.90
CA PHE A 84 14.25 5.38 -3.00
C PHE A 84 15.34 5.79 -2.00
N LEU A 85 16.52 5.16 -2.03
CA LEU A 85 17.63 5.47 -1.13
C LEU A 85 18.06 6.95 -1.18
N PRO A 86 18.13 7.63 -2.35
CA PRO A 86 18.43 9.06 -2.39
C PRO A 86 17.43 9.92 -1.61
N LEU A 87 16.14 9.55 -1.64
CA LEU A 87 15.09 10.22 -0.87
C LEU A 87 15.28 9.97 0.62
N VAL A 88 15.46 8.71 1.02
CA VAL A 88 15.68 8.33 2.43
C VAL A 88 16.87 9.07 3.02
N ASN A 89 18.02 9.02 2.36
CA ASN A 89 19.24 9.68 2.82
C ASN A 89 19.07 11.20 2.96
N SER A 90 18.45 11.84 1.97
CA SER A 90 18.26 13.29 1.97
C SER A 90 17.27 13.73 3.06
N PHE A 91 16.10 13.10 3.15
CA PHE A 91 15.05 13.47 4.10
C PHE A 91 15.31 13.00 5.53
N THR A 92 16.19 12.03 5.74
CA THR A 92 16.72 11.71 7.08
C THR A 92 17.60 12.83 7.60
N ARG A 93 18.45 13.39 6.73
CA ARG A 93 19.31 14.53 7.04
C ARG A 93 18.52 15.84 7.16
N TRP A 94 17.52 16.06 6.31
CA TRP A 94 16.70 17.28 6.30
C TRP A 94 15.57 17.25 7.33
N ASN A 95 15.95 17.16 8.61
CA ASN A 95 15.03 17.11 9.75
C ASN A 95 14.23 18.42 10.02
N GLY A 96 14.57 19.51 9.35
CA GLY A 96 13.85 20.79 9.39
C GLY A 96 12.62 20.82 8.48
N VAL A 97 12.45 19.84 7.59
CA VAL A 97 11.27 19.69 6.72
C VAL A 97 10.68 18.29 6.87
N SER A 98 9.37 18.23 7.13
CA SER A 98 8.61 17.00 7.28
C SER A 98 7.63 16.87 6.12
N LEU A 99 7.73 15.76 5.37
CA LEU A 99 6.85 15.45 4.25
C LEU A 99 5.89 14.31 4.59
N THR A 100 4.65 14.44 4.13
CA THR A 100 3.68 13.35 4.04
C THR A 100 3.34 13.13 2.58
N VAL A 101 3.76 12.00 2.03
CA VAL A 101 3.61 11.64 0.62
C VAL A 101 2.45 10.66 0.48
N LEU A 102 1.55 10.96 -0.45
CA LEU A 102 0.44 10.14 -0.87
C LEU A 102 0.74 9.57 -2.25
N TYR A 103 0.88 8.26 -2.34
CA TYR A 103 1.08 7.55 -3.60
C TYR A 103 -0.17 6.73 -3.94
N TYR A 104 -0.75 7.02 -5.11
CA TYR A 104 -1.96 6.36 -5.59
C TYR A 104 -1.59 5.15 -6.44
N HIS A 105 -1.28 4.04 -5.76
CA HIS A 105 -0.95 2.79 -6.43
C HIS A 105 -2.23 2.19 -7.07
N PRO A 106 -2.20 1.76 -8.35
CA PRO A 106 -3.38 1.23 -9.05
C PRO A 106 -4.08 0.07 -8.34
N THR A 107 -3.29 -0.87 -7.81
CA THR A 107 -3.81 -2.07 -7.11
C THR A 107 -3.88 -1.96 -5.59
N LEU A 108 -2.86 -1.39 -4.94
CA LEU A 108 -2.80 -1.30 -3.48
C LEU A 108 -3.65 -0.15 -2.91
N GLY A 109 -4.09 0.77 -3.78
CA GLY A 109 -4.80 1.99 -3.43
C GLY A 109 -3.86 3.05 -2.88
N LEU A 110 -4.40 3.93 -2.04
CA LEU A 110 -3.64 5.01 -1.42
C LEU A 110 -2.61 4.47 -0.42
N LEU A 111 -1.34 4.74 -0.67
CA LEU A 111 -0.22 4.49 0.24
C LEU A 111 0.28 5.82 0.81
N VAL A 112 0.59 5.84 2.10
CA VAL A 112 1.13 7.02 2.78
C VAL A 112 2.57 6.76 3.17
N VAL A 113 3.47 7.67 2.78
CA VAL A 113 4.91 7.49 2.88
C VAL A 113 5.54 8.69 3.58
N ASN A 114 6.49 8.40 4.46
CA ASN A 114 7.40 9.37 5.04
C ASN A 114 8.70 9.18 4.28
N PRO A 115 9.18 10.17 3.49
CA PRO A 115 10.34 9.95 2.65
C PRO A 115 11.61 9.65 3.44
N ALA A 116 11.70 10.07 4.70
CA ALA A 116 12.82 9.78 5.59
C ALA A 116 12.84 8.34 6.12
N LYS A 117 11.77 7.55 5.96
CA LYS A 117 11.64 6.23 6.58
C LYS A 117 11.67 5.10 5.54
N GLU A 118 12.76 4.34 5.52
CA GLU A 118 12.98 3.24 4.58
C GLU A 118 11.85 2.20 4.60
N GLU A 119 11.34 1.86 5.79
CA GLU A 119 10.25 0.89 5.97
C GLU A 119 8.97 1.25 5.20
N HIS A 120 8.70 2.55 5.00
CA HIS A 120 7.52 2.98 4.25
C HIS A 120 7.67 2.67 2.75
N TRP A 121 8.90 2.77 2.23
CA TRP A 121 9.22 2.48 0.84
C TRP A 121 9.18 0.98 0.51
N ALA A 122 9.38 0.10 1.49
CA ALA A 122 9.27 -1.35 1.31
C ALA A 122 7.86 -1.79 0.83
N SER A 123 6.81 -1.03 1.19
CA SER A 123 5.44 -1.28 0.73
C SER A 123 5.14 -0.71 -0.66
N VAL A 124 5.98 0.21 -1.14
CA VAL A 124 5.89 0.83 -2.47
C VAL A 124 6.57 -0.05 -3.52
N GLN A 125 7.79 -0.52 -3.26
CA GLN A 125 8.67 -1.29 -4.17
C GLN A 125 9.06 -0.58 -5.45
N GLU A 126 8.10 -0.21 -6.28
CA GLU A 126 8.26 0.56 -7.50
C GLU A 126 7.14 1.60 -7.62
N MET A 127 7.45 2.71 -8.25
CA MET A 127 6.46 3.65 -8.77
C MET A 127 6.59 3.71 -10.28
N LYS A 128 5.49 3.69 -11.00
CA LYS A 128 5.48 3.70 -12.46
C LYS A 128 5.12 5.06 -13.02
N ARG A 129 5.57 5.28 -14.24
CA ARG A 129 5.15 6.42 -15.06
C ARG A 129 3.62 6.53 -15.08
N ASP A 130 3.15 7.77 -15.10
CA ASP A 130 1.75 8.20 -15.10
C ASP A 130 0.97 7.92 -13.80
N GLU A 131 1.59 7.32 -12.78
CA GLU A 131 0.96 7.18 -11.46
C GLU A 131 1.04 8.48 -10.66
N LEU A 132 0.00 8.73 -9.85
CA LEU A 132 -0.15 10.00 -9.14
C LEU A 132 0.57 9.97 -7.79
N VAL A 133 1.40 10.99 -7.56
CA VAL A 133 2.03 11.27 -6.27
C VAL A 133 1.65 12.68 -5.82
N VAL A 134 1.17 12.79 -4.58
CA VAL A 134 0.85 14.07 -3.93
C VAL A 134 1.69 14.19 -2.66
N ALA A 135 2.49 15.24 -2.54
CA ALA A 135 3.31 15.49 -1.36
C ALA A 135 2.83 16.76 -0.64
N TYR A 136 2.66 16.65 0.67
CA TYR A 136 2.44 17.77 1.58
C TYR A 136 3.71 18.02 2.36
N ALA A 137 4.05 19.29 2.59
CA ALA A 137 5.23 19.65 3.36
C ALA A 137 4.89 20.58 4.52
N ARG A 138 5.58 20.36 5.63
CA ARG A 138 5.63 21.24 6.78
C ARG A 138 7.08 21.55 7.09
N SER A 139 7.40 22.81 7.35
CA SER A 139 8.70 23.18 7.89
C SER A 139 8.63 23.36 9.40
N ARG A 140 9.74 23.07 10.07
CA ARG A 140 9.84 23.19 11.53
C ARG A 140 9.91 24.64 11.99
N ASP A 141 10.45 25.52 11.16
CA ASP A 141 10.48 26.97 11.36
C ASP A 141 9.14 27.66 11.07
N GLY A 142 8.12 26.91 10.63
CA GLY A 142 6.80 27.42 10.26
C GLY A 142 6.75 28.23 8.96
N LYS A 143 7.87 28.41 8.26
CA LYS A 143 7.94 29.15 7.00
C LYS A 143 7.44 28.32 5.83
N ARG A 144 6.36 28.81 5.21
CA ARG A 144 5.77 28.19 4.01
C ARG A 144 6.77 28.03 2.86
N GLU A 145 7.64 29.02 2.64
CA GLU A 145 8.66 28.98 1.59
C GLU A 145 9.64 27.80 1.77
N THR A 146 10.09 27.54 3.00
CA THR A 146 10.96 26.40 3.33
C THR A 146 10.26 25.08 3.01
N ALA A 147 8.97 24.96 3.33
CA ALA A 147 8.17 23.78 3.02
C ALA A 147 7.98 23.60 1.50
N GLU A 148 7.72 24.67 0.74
CA GLU A 148 7.59 24.64 -0.72
C GLU A 148 8.90 24.23 -1.41
N LYS A 149 10.05 24.73 -0.95
CA LYS A 149 11.37 24.28 -1.42
C LYS A 149 11.60 22.80 -1.10
N GLY A 150 11.12 22.31 0.04
CA GLY A 150 11.14 20.89 0.39
C GLY A 150 10.34 20.02 -0.58
N LEU A 151 9.19 20.51 -1.07
CA LEU A 151 8.41 19.84 -2.12
C LEU A 151 9.18 19.80 -3.44
N ASP A 152 9.80 20.91 -3.83
CA ASP A 152 10.63 20.96 -5.04
C ASP A 152 11.81 19.98 -4.97
N ALA A 153 12.48 19.94 -3.82
CA ALA A 153 13.57 19.01 -3.58
C ALA A 153 13.12 17.54 -3.67
N PHE A 154 11.94 17.23 -3.12
CA PHE A 154 11.35 15.89 -3.22
C PHE A 154 11.10 15.47 -4.66
N TYR A 155 10.43 16.30 -5.46
CA TYR A 155 10.14 15.97 -6.87
C TYR A 155 11.39 15.97 -7.75
N ALA A 156 12.40 16.80 -7.45
CA ALA A 156 13.69 16.75 -8.12
C ALA A 156 14.40 15.41 -7.86
N LEU A 157 14.45 14.95 -6.60
CA LEU A 157 15.03 13.66 -6.24
C LEU A 157 14.28 12.47 -6.86
N LEU A 158 12.95 12.51 -6.90
CA LEU A 158 12.14 11.51 -7.61
C LEU A 158 12.51 11.45 -9.10
N GLY A 159 12.76 12.61 -9.72
CA GLY A 159 13.22 12.70 -11.11
C GLY A 159 14.73 12.48 -11.31
N GLY A 160 15.45 11.96 -10.32
CA GLY A 160 16.88 11.68 -10.40
C GLY A 160 17.80 12.91 -10.44
N LYS A 161 17.28 14.10 -10.12
CA LYS A 161 18.03 15.35 -10.09
C LYS A 161 18.55 15.64 -8.68
N VAL A 162 19.67 16.35 -8.60
CA VAL A 162 20.20 16.86 -7.33
C VAL A 162 19.52 18.19 -7.02
N PRO A 163 18.74 18.29 -5.93
CA PRO A 163 18.07 19.54 -5.57
C PRO A 163 19.02 20.52 -4.87
N GLU A 164 18.66 21.80 -4.92
CA GLU A 164 19.30 22.83 -4.11
C GLU A 164 18.85 22.72 -2.66
N GLU A 165 19.81 22.70 -1.73
CA GLU A 165 19.52 22.65 -0.29
C GLU A 165 19.23 24.06 0.22
N ALA A 166 18.00 24.27 0.72
CA ALA A 166 17.60 25.56 1.26
C ALA A 166 17.95 25.70 2.75
N ALA A 167 18.18 26.94 3.18
CA ALA A 167 18.26 27.25 4.60
C ALA A 167 16.97 26.80 5.33
N GLY A 168 17.12 26.10 6.45
CA GLY A 168 16.00 25.53 7.21
C GLY A 168 15.68 24.07 6.89
N PHE A 169 16.37 23.44 5.92
CA PHE A 169 16.26 21.99 5.70
C PHE A 169 16.86 21.18 6.84
N VAL A 170 17.98 21.65 7.39
CA VAL A 170 18.61 21.05 8.56
C VAL A 170 18.36 21.97 9.74
N ASP A 171 17.71 21.43 10.76
CA ASP A 171 17.55 22.08 12.05
C ASP A 171 18.63 21.58 13.01
N THR A 172 19.59 22.47 13.30
CA THR A 172 20.71 22.23 14.23
C THR A 172 20.33 22.44 15.69
N SER A 173 19.10 22.93 15.98
CA SER A 173 18.58 23.07 17.35
C SER A 173 17.94 21.77 17.88
N ALA A 174 17.78 20.78 17.00
CA ALA A 174 17.30 19.45 17.38
C ALA A 174 18.40 18.71 18.15
N PRO A 175 18.13 18.14 19.35
CA PRO A 175 19.00 17.09 19.86
C PRO A 175 19.01 15.95 18.84
N GLU A 176 20.19 15.39 18.55
CA GLU A 176 20.34 14.22 17.69
C GLU A 176 19.26 13.18 18.06
N PRO A 177 18.52 12.63 17.08
CA PRO A 177 17.57 11.57 17.37
C PRO A 177 18.35 10.43 18.01
N LYS A 178 18.16 10.21 19.31
CA LYS A 178 18.62 9.00 19.96
C LYS A 178 18.05 7.84 19.15
N PRO A 179 18.87 6.88 18.70
CA PRO A 179 18.36 5.68 18.05
C PRO A 179 17.28 5.11 18.97
N GLU A 180 16.08 4.91 18.43
CA GLU A 180 15.00 4.28 19.17
C GLU A 180 15.56 2.96 19.74
N PRO A 181 15.58 2.77 21.07
CA PRO A 181 15.96 1.48 21.62
C PRO A 181 14.97 0.47 21.08
N THR A 182 15.51 -0.54 20.40
CA THR A 182 14.81 -1.76 20.01
C THR A 182 13.89 -2.16 21.17
N PRO A 183 12.57 -2.31 20.98
CA PRO A 183 11.69 -2.68 22.08
C PRO A 183 12.17 -3.99 22.69
N ALA A 184 12.80 -3.90 23.86
CA ALA A 184 13.06 -5.05 24.70
C ALA A 184 11.69 -5.67 25.00
N ALA A 185 11.57 -6.97 24.72
CA ALA A 185 10.37 -7.75 25.00
C ALA A 185 9.87 -7.43 26.43
N PRO A 186 8.60 -7.05 26.63
CA PRO A 186 8.10 -6.78 27.96
C PRO A 186 8.23 -8.04 28.81
N ALA A 187 8.96 -7.91 29.92
CA ALA A 187 8.99 -8.90 30.99
C ALA A 187 7.56 -9.19 31.44
N GLN A 188 7.25 -10.49 31.52
CA GLN A 188 5.97 -11.01 32.02
C GLN A 188 5.73 -10.50 33.44
N GLN A 189 4.81 -9.53 33.58
CA GLN A 189 4.10 -9.32 34.83
C GLN A 189 2.79 -10.09 34.76
N ALA A 190 2.65 -11.04 35.68
CA ALA A 190 1.44 -11.83 35.86
C ALA A 190 0.27 -10.92 36.26
N ALA A 191 -0.82 -10.99 35.50
CA ALA A 191 -2.12 -10.47 35.90
C ALA A 191 -3.19 -11.58 35.76
N PRO A 192 -4.25 -11.55 36.57
CA PRO A 192 -5.09 -12.72 36.86
C PRO A 192 -6.03 -13.11 35.70
N GLN A 193 -6.34 -14.41 35.65
CA GLN A 193 -7.25 -15.03 34.68
C GLN A 193 -8.63 -14.36 34.66
N ALA A 194 -8.99 -13.79 33.52
CA ALA A 194 -10.36 -13.42 33.19
C ALA A 194 -10.86 -14.29 32.03
N GLN A 195 -12.05 -14.86 32.22
CA GLN A 195 -12.69 -15.89 31.41
C GLN A 195 -12.96 -15.44 29.96
N ALA A 196 -12.85 -16.43 29.06
CA ALA A 196 -13.06 -16.28 27.63
C ALA A 196 -14.53 -15.98 27.28
N ALA A 197 -14.74 -15.00 26.40
CA ALA A 197 -15.96 -14.82 25.61
C ALA A 197 -15.62 -14.86 24.10
N PRO A 198 -16.55 -15.27 23.23
CA PRO A 198 -16.23 -15.86 21.92
C PRO A 198 -15.66 -14.86 20.89
N GLN A 199 -14.71 -15.35 20.09
CA GLN A 199 -14.09 -14.67 18.96
C GLN A 199 -15.13 -14.14 17.96
N ALA A 200 -15.22 -12.81 17.86
CA ALA A 200 -15.74 -12.15 16.68
C ALA A 200 -14.67 -12.14 15.58
N ALA A 201 -15.07 -12.50 14.35
CA ALA A 201 -14.21 -12.58 13.19
C ALA A 201 -13.40 -11.29 12.96
N ALA A 202 -12.08 -11.42 12.90
CA ALA A 202 -11.17 -10.33 12.60
C ALA A 202 -11.33 -9.89 11.14
N ALA A 203 -11.68 -8.63 10.93
CA ALA A 203 -11.56 -7.97 9.62
C ALA A 203 -10.06 -7.78 9.28
N PRO A 204 -9.62 -8.02 8.04
CA PRO A 204 -8.20 -8.02 7.68
C PRO A 204 -7.66 -6.58 7.53
N GLY A 205 -7.20 -6.01 8.63
CA GLY A 205 -6.50 -4.71 8.70
C GLY A 205 -4.97 -4.79 8.69
N GLY A 206 -4.36 -5.91 8.30
CA GLY A 206 -2.89 -6.02 8.25
C GLY A 206 -2.28 -5.29 7.06
N LYS A 207 -1.01 -4.85 7.18
CA LYS A 207 -0.13 -4.43 6.08
C LYS A 207 -0.33 -5.37 4.88
N ARG A 208 -1.06 -4.95 3.84
CA ARG A 208 -1.05 -5.70 2.57
C ARG A 208 0.33 -5.53 1.97
N SER A 209 1.16 -6.55 2.13
CA SER A 209 2.41 -6.68 1.39
C SER A 209 2.11 -7.11 -0.03
N ILE A 210 3.06 -6.88 -0.93
CA ILE A 210 3.01 -7.38 -2.31
C ILE A 210 4.28 -8.19 -2.55
N THR A 211 4.16 -9.33 -3.21
CA THR A 211 5.35 -10.12 -3.59
C THR A 211 6.10 -9.45 -4.74
N PRO A 212 7.37 -9.83 -4.98
CA PRO A 212 8.01 -9.58 -6.27
C PRO A 212 7.16 -10.14 -7.43
N LYS A 213 7.40 -9.61 -8.65
CA LYS A 213 6.82 -10.18 -9.88
C LYS A 213 7.46 -11.53 -10.17
N TYR A 214 6.62 -12.56 -10.28
CA TYR A 214 7.02 -13.87 -10.78
C TYR A 214 6.68 -13.97 -12.25
N SER A 215 7.61 -14.48 -13.05
CA SER A 215 7.40 -14.77 -14.46
C SER A 215 6.84 -16.18 -14.64
N VAL A 216 5.92 -16.30 -15.60
CA VAL A 216 5.40 -17.57 -16.11
C VAL A 216 5.55 -17.55 -17.62
N GLN A 217 6.42 -18.42 -18.13
CA GLN A 217 6.61 -18.59 -19.56
C GLN A 217 5.49 -19.44 -20.14
N VAL A 218 4.91 -19.00 -21.25
CA VAL A 218 3.92 -19.76 -22.00
C VAL A 218 4.64 -20.81 -22.82
N THR A 219 4.40 -22.08 -22.50
CA THR A 219 5.02 -23.22 -23.16
C THR A 219 4.07 -23.95 -24.10
N ASN A 220 2.77 -23.67 -24.03
CA ASN A 220 1.81 -24.17 -25.01
C ASN A 220 2.05 -23.52 -26.39
N GLU A 221 1.68 -24.19 -27.47
CA GLU A 221 1.84 -23.64 -28.84
C GLU A 221 0.96 -22.40 -29.05
N LEU A 222 -0.23 -22.40 -28.43
CA LEU A 222 -1.15 -21.26 -28.42
C LEU A 222 -1.69 -21.05 -27.00
N PHE A 223 -1.59 -19.83 -26.48
CA PHE A 223 -2.31 -19.47 -25.26
C PHE A 223 -3.77 -19.16 -25.61
N HIS A 224 -4.62 -20.17 -25.49
CA HIS A 224 -6.01 -20.12 -25.92
C HIS A 224 -6.97 -20.04 -24.73
N ASN A 225 -8.28 -20.03 -25.00
CA ASN A 225 -9.31 -19.90 -23.97
C ASN A 225 -9.17 -20.94 -22.83
N GLY A 226 -8.83 -22.20 -23.15
CA GLY A 226 -8.57 -23.22 -22.12
C GLY A 226 -7.47 -22.87 -21.11
N ASN A 227 -6.38 -22.21 -21.54
CA ASN A 227 -5.33 -21.74 -20.62
C ASN A 227 -5.84 -20.61 -19.73
N VAL A 228 -6.64 -19.70 -20.29
CA VAL A 228 -7.29 -18.60 -19.54
C VAL A 228 -8.22 -19.16 -18.46
N GLU A 229 -9.07 -20.12 -18.82
CA GLU A 229 -9.97 -20.78 -17.86
C GLU A 229 -9.21 -21.54 -16.77
N ALA A 230 -8.15 -22.28 -17.14
CA ALA A 230 -7.28 -22.93 -16.18
C ALA A 230 -6.68 -21.92 -15.18
N TRP A 231 -6.18 -20.78 -15.69
CA TRP A 231 -5.65 -19.70 -14.85
C TRP A 231 -6.70 -19.11 -13.91
N LYS A 232 -7.92 -18.86 -14.39
CA LYS A 232 -9.03 -18.40 -13.54
C LYS A 232 -9.29 -19.38 -12.40
N ASN A 233 -9.40 -20.68 -12.70
CA ASN A 233 -9.67 -21.70 -11.69
C ASN A 233 -8.53 -21.84 -10.67
N ILE A 234 -7.26 -21.73 -11.13
CA ILE A 234 -6.09 -21.74 -10.25
C ILE A 234 -6.09 -20.52 -9.32
N ILE A 235 -6.35 -19.33 -9.85
CA ILE A 235 -6.38 -18.08 -9.09
C ILE A 235 -7.54 -18.09 -8.09
N GLU A 236 -8.74 -18.53 -8.51
CA GLU A 236 -9.90 -18.65 -7.64
C GLU A 236 -9.64 -19.62 -6.48
N SER A 237 -9.03 -20.78 -6.77
CA SER A 237 -8.61 -21.75 -5.74
C SER A 237 -7.67 -21.12 -4.71
N TYR A 238 -6.67 -20.36 -5.19
CA TYR A 238 -5.71 -19.69 -4.34
C TYR A 238 -6.36 -18.61 -3.46
N GLU A 239 -7.15 -17.72 -4.04
CA GLU A 239 -7.79 -16.60 -3.33
C GLU A 239 -8.87 -17.08 -2.35
N THR A 240 -9.54 -18.19 -2.67
CA THR A 240 -10.52 -18.83 -1.77
C THR A 240 -9.82 -19.42 -0.54
N LYS A 241 -8.71 -20.15 -0.75
CA LYS A 241 -7.95 -20.74 0.36
C LYS A 241 -7.25 -19.69 1.21
N HIS A 242 -6.71 -18.66 0.58
CA HIS A 242 -5.96 -17.60 1.22
C HIS A 242 -6.77 -16.30 1.23
N ALA A 243 -7.87 -16.30 1.99
CA ALA A 243 -8.79 -15.17 2.10
C ALA A 243 -8.05 -13.86 2.40
N GLY A 244 -8.33 -12.83 1.60
CA GLY A 244 -7.69 -11.51 1.71
C GLY A 244 -6.41 -11.34 0.88
N ASN A 245 -5.90 -12.41 0.25
CA ASN A 245 -4.88 -12.30 -0.78
C ASN A 245 -5.54 -12.14 -2.16
N LYS A 246 -4.90 -11.37 -3.03
CA LYS A 246 -5.31 -11.13 -4.43
C LYS A 246 -4.15 -11.39 -5.38
N VAL A 247 -4.40 -12.14 -6.44
CA VAL A 247 -3.43 -12.38 -7.52
C VAL A 247 -3.59 -11.26 -8.55
N ILE A 248 -2.46 -10.64 -8.89
CA ILE A 248 -2.39 -9.50 -9.81
C ILE A 248 -1.59 -9.97 -11.02
N VAL A 249 -2.17 -9.86 -12.22
CA VAL A 249 -1.55 -10.38 -13.45
C VAL A 249 -1.13 -9.23 -14.36
N TYR A 250 0.03 -9.36 -14.98
CA TYR A 250 0.60 -8.41 -15.93
C TYR A 250 1.02 -9.10 -17.21
N HIS A 251 0.93 -8.39 -18.33
CA HIS A 251 1.49 -8.81 -19.61
C HIS A 251 2.16 -7.60 -20.25
N GLU A 252 3.41 -7.75 -20.71
CA GLU A 252 4.21 -6.64 -21.30
C GLU A 252 4.27 -5.38 -20.40
N GLY A 253 4.22 -5.57 -19.08
CA GLY A 253 4.26 -4.48 -18.09
C GLY A 253 2.89 -3.84 -17.76
N GLU A 254 1.86 -4.12 -18.56
CA GLU A 254 0.50 -3.64 -18.34
C GLU A 254 -0.28 -4.53 -17.37
N LEU A 255 -1.10 -3.91 -16.50
CA LEU A 255 -2.01 -4.61 -15.60
C LEU A 255 -3.17 -5.24 -16.37
N ILE A 256 -3.39 -6.53 -16.17
CA ILE A 256 -4.52 -7.26 -16.72
C ILE A 256 -5.70 -7.20 -15.74
N GLN A 257 -6.70 -6.38 -16.07
CA GLN A 257 -7.93 -6.26 -15.28
C GLN A 257 -8.89 -7.45 -15.52
N ASP A 258 -8.93 -7.96 -16.75
CA ASP A 258 -9.75 -9.11 -17.14
C ASP A 258 -8.83 -10.17 -17.79
N LEU A 259 -8.76 -11.35 -17.18
CA LEU A 259 -7.96 -12.46 -17.69
C LEU A 259 -8.37 -12.89 -19.11
N ASN A 260 -9.63 -12.68 -19.51
CA ASN A 260 -10.06 -12.93 -20.88
C ASN A 260 -9.32 -12.05 -21.90
N ALA A 261 -8.80 -10.90 -21.48
CA ALA A 261 -8.02 -10.03 -22.35
C ALA A 261 -6.70 -10.66 -22.81
N LEU A 262 -6.19 -11.68 -22.09
CA LEU A 262 -5.00 -12.45 -22.50
C LEU A 262 -5.24 -13.31 -23.74
N PHE A 263 -6.50 -13.68 -24.02
CA PHE A 263 -6.87 -14.49 -25.18
C PHE A 263 -6.98 -13.67 -26.48
N LYS A 264 -7.02 -12.32 -26.41
CA LYS A 264 -7.16 -11.50 -27.63
C LYS A 264 -6.08 -11.86 -28.66
N TRP A 265 -6.51 -12.14 -29.89
CA TRP A 265 -5.70 -12.80 -30.91
C TRP A 265 -4.35 -12.09 -31.09
N GLY A 266 -3.26 -12.82 -30.86
CA GLY A 266 -1.88 -12.33 -30.98
C GLY A 266 -1.26 -11.70 -29.72
N LYS A 267 -2.02 -11.52 -28.62
CA LYS A 267 -1.50 -10.88 -27.40
C LYS A 267 -0.46 -11.74 -26.68
N VAL A 268 -0.76 -13.03 -26.48
CA VAL A 268 0.17 -13.95 -25.80
C VAL A 268 0.57 -15.06 -26.76
N LYS A 269 1.88 -15.19 -27.01
CA LYS A 269 2.46 -16.17 -27.95
C LYS A 269 3.27 -17.23 -27.20
N HIS A 270 3.53 -18.36 -27.86
CA HIS A 270 4.50 -19.34 -27.39
C HIS A 270 5.84 -18.66 -27.05
N GLY A 271 6.42 -19.00 -25.90
CA GLY A 271 7.63 -18.37 -25.37
C GLY A 271 7.41 -17.00 -24.71
N GLY A 272 6.22 -16.40 -24.84
CA GLY A 272 5.86 -15.16 -24.17
C GLY A 272 5.81 -15.31 -22.65
N VAL A 273 5.91 -14.19 -21.93
CA VAL A 273 5.94 -14.17 -20.47
C VAL A 273 4.72 -13.42 -19.93
N ILE A 274 3.96 -14.10 -19.09
CA ILE A 274 2.94 -13.48 -18.25
C ILE A 274 3.54 -13.34 -16.85
N MET A 275 3.43 -12.17 -16.24
CA MET A 275 3.92 -11.94 -14.89
C MET A 275 2.76 -11.93 -13.90
N PHE A 276 3.00 -12.32 -12.66
CA PHE A 276 2.03 -12.15 -11.58
C PHE A 276 2.67 -11.74 -10.26
N GLN A 277 1.87 -11.13 -9.39
CA GLN A 277 2.18 -10.84 -7.99
C GLN A 277 1.03 -11.29 -7.11
N VAL A 278 1.29 -11.47 -5.83
CA VAL A 278 0.23 -11.62 -4.83
C VAL A 278 0.28 -10.42 -3.90
N ALA A 279 -0.86 -9.78 -3.67
CA ALA A 279 -1.03 -8.74 -2.67
C ALA A 279 -1.92 -9.23 -1.54
N GLY A 280 -1.52 -9.06 -0.28
CA GLY A 280 -2.31 -9.53 0.86
C GLY A 280 -1.57 -9.39 2.19
N ALA A 281 -2.28 -9.60 3.30
CA ALA A 281 -1.70 -9.43 4.64
C ALA A 281 -0.89 -10.65 5.12
N GLN A 282 -1.19 -11.85 4.61
CA GLN A 282 -0.54 -13.11 5.00
C GLN A 282 -0.32 -13.97 3.76
N ILE A 283 0.71 -13.61 2.99
CA ILE A 283 1.02 -14.26 1.72
C ILE A 283 1.71 -15.62 1.96
N LYS A 284 1.10 -16.69 1.46
CA LYS A 284 1.61 -18.08 1.55
C LYS A 284 1.39 -18.81 0.23
N GLY A 285 2.06 -19.94 0.02
CA GLY A 285 1.79 -20.83 -1.12
C GLY A 285 2.18 -20.29 -2.51
N VAL A 286 2.94 -19.20 -2.60
CA VAL A 286 3.26 -18.51 -3.86
C VAL A 286 4.06 -19.40 -4.82
N SER A 287 5.01 -20.19 -4.32
CA SER A 287 5.77 -21.13 -5.16
C SER A 287 4.88 -22.19 -5.80
N ARG A 288 3.84 -22.63 -5.08
CA ARG A 288 2.85 -23.59 -5.59
C ARG A 288 1.92 -22.92 -6.61
N LEU A 289 1.52 -21.67 -6.37
CA LEU A 289 0.79 -20.85 -7.34
C LEU A 289 1.58 -20.66 -8.63
N GLN A 290 2.86 -20.30 -8.55
CA GLN A 290 3.73 -20.17 -9.71
C GLN A 290 3.78 -21.47 -10.51
N LYS A 291 3.95 -22.61 -9.84
CA LYS A 291 3.94 -23.93 -10.47
C LYS A 291 2.63 -24.20 -11.22
N TYR A 292 1.49 -24.00 -10.58
CA TYR A 292 0.19 -24.27 -11.21
C TYR A 292 -0.11 -23.31 -12.36
N LEU A 293 0.24 -22.03 -12.24
CA LEU A 293 0.10 -21.09 -13.35
C LEU A 293 1.01 -21.47 -14.53
N HIS A 294 2.22 -21.97 -14.27
CA HIS A 294 3.10 -22.51 -15.31
C HIS A 294 2.50 -23.74 -15.99
N GLU A 295 1.93 -24.68 -15.23
CA GLU A 295 1.21 -25.83 -15.81
C GLU A 295 -0.05 -25.39 -16.58
N GLY A 296 -0.78 -24.39 -16.08
CA GLY A 296 -1.93 -23.79 -16.75
C GLY A 296 -1.59 -23.02 -18.03
N ALA A 297 -0.34 -22.55 -18.17
CA ALA A 297 0.19 -21.93 -19.38
C ALA A 297 0.86 -22.93 -20.36
N SER A 298 0.74 -24.22 -20.07
CA SER A 298 1.29 -25.32 -20.88
C SER A 298 0.16 -26.17 -21.47
N SER A 299 0.51 -27.22 -22.21
CA SER A 299 -0.45 -28.24 -22.67
C SER A 299 -1.13 -29.02 -21.54
N ARG A 300 -0.66 -28.88 -20.29
CA ARG A 300 -1.25 -29.53 -19.10
C ARG A 300 -2.45 -28.78 -18.51
N PHE A 301 -2.91 -27.70 -19.13
CA PHE A 301 -3.98 -26.84 -18.61
C PHE A 301 -5.29 -27.58 -18.31
N GLU A 302 -5.58 -28.67 -19.04
CA GLU A 302 -6.80 -29.47 -18.87
C GLU A 302 -6.96 -30.04 -17.46
N ALA A 303 -5.85 -30.26 -16.74
CA ALA A 303 -5.87 -30.73 -15.35
C ALA A 303 -6.61 -29.75 -14.42
N PHE A 304 -6.68 -28.48 -14.78
CA PHE A 304 -7.36 -27.42 -14.03
C PHE A 304 -8.73 -27.05 -14.59
N MET A 305 -9.26 -27.83 -15.54
CA MET A 305 -10.60 -27.63 -16.09
C MET A 305 -11.62 -28.66 -15.56
N LYS A 306 -11.14 -29.83 -15.13
CA LYS A 306 -11.98 -30.95 -14.69
C LYS A 306 -12.49 -30.74 -13.26
N HIS A 307 -13.56 -29.95 -13.13
CA HIS A 307 -14.26 -29.77 -11.85
C HIS A 307 -15.75 -29.56 -12.05
N ASP A 308 -16.51 -29.85 -11.00
CA ASP A 308 -17.92 -29.52 -10.91
C ASP A 308 -18.07 -27.99 -11.01
N ILE A 309 -18.93 -27.52 -11.92
CA ILE A 309 -19.13 -26.10 -12.24
C ILE A 309 -19.49 -25.28 -10.97
N ASN A 310 -20.02 -25.94 -9.93
CA ASN A 310 -20.41 -25.29 -8.68
C ASN A 310 -19.36 -25.35 -7.56
N LYS A 311 -18.15 -25.86 -7.81
CA LYS A 311 -17.13 -26.06 -6.77
C LYS A 311 -15.78 -25.52 -7.19
N VAL A 312 -15.19 -24.67 -6.35
CA VAL A 312 -13.81 -24.21 -6.50
C VAL A 312 -12.85 -25.42 -6.44
N LEU A 313 -11.84 -25.43 -7.30
CA LEU A 313 -10.79 -26.46 -7.26
C LEU A 313 -10.09 -26.48 -5.89
N ASN A 314 -9.80 -27.67 -5.37
CA ASN A 314 -9.04 -27.83 -4.13
C ASN A 314 -7.54 -28.02 -4.42
N LEU A 315 -6.87 -26.96 -4.89
CA LEU A 315 -5.43 -26.98 -5.18
C LEU A 315 -4.56 -26.54 -4.00
N PHE A 316 -5.12 -25.73 -3.10
CA PHE A 316 -4.44 -25.09 -1.96
C PHE A 316 -5.09 -25.44 -0.63
#